data_AF-A0A1Z4C143-F1
#
_entry.id   AF-A0A1Z4C143-F1
#
_cell.length_a   1.000
_cell.length_b   1.000
_cell.length_c   1.000
_cell.angle_alpha   90.00
_cell.angle_beta   90.00
_cell.angle_gamma   90.00
#
_symmetry.space_group_name_H-M   'P 1'
#
loop_
_entity.id
_entity.type
_entity.pdbx_description
1 polymer ?
#
loop_
_entity_poly.entity_id
_entity_poly.type
_entity_poly.pdbx_seq_one_letter_code
_entity_poly.pdbx_strand_id
1 'polypeptide(L)'
;MSSYKYYLVFLALLIVLFNTNNIFQYIHQLRVLPSAIKVAYPVAMGTEGDLWDGCDVAVFKLAESTIKNIETQGIKFFDSVVGNGYENYNGWKETPTLPIWKINRGEDNPTRCAVISATLLNKITEAVMQKGAYYASNARMELMVIPVLGFAVIIDVY
;
A
#
# COMPACT_ATOMS: atom_id res chain seq x y z
N MET A 1 29.05 22.05 31.31
CA MET A 1 28.35 20.74 31.34
C MET A 1 26.81 20.83 31.34
N SER A 2 26.18 21.98 31.07
CA SER A 2 24.70 22.10 31.04
C SER A 2 24.12 21.99 29.62
N SER A 3 24.81 22.54 28.61
CA SER A 3 24.28 22.71 27.25
C SER A 3 24.05 21.41 26.47
N TYR A 4 24.83 20.35 26.71
CA TYR A 4 24.68 19.07 25.99
C TYR A 4 23.40 18.33 26.37
N LYS A 5 22.86 18.54 27.58
CA LYS A 5 21.61 17.92 28.04
C LYS A 5 20.41 18.44 27.24
N TYR A 6 20.37 19.75 26.97
CA TYR A 6 19.33 20.36 26.13
C TYR A 6 19.40 19.87 24.69
N TYR A 7 20.62 19.68 24.15
CA TYR A 7 20.80 19.09 22.82
C TYR A 7 20.28 17.66 22.74
N LEU A 8 20.57 16.82 23.75
CA LEU A 8 20.07 15.45 23.81
C LEU A 8 18.54 15.40 23.93
N VAL A 9 17.94 16.28 24.74
CA VAL A 9 16.47 16.39 24.86
C VAL A 9 15.85 16.82 23.53
N PHE A 10 16.44 17.82 22.85
CA PHE A 10 15.98 18.27 21.55
C PHE A 10 16.08 17.17 20.48
N LEU A 11 17.21 16.46 20.41
CA LEU A 11 17.40 15.35 19.49
C LEU A 11 16.41 14.20 19.79
N ALA A 12 16.17 13.88 21.06
CA ALA A 12 15.16 12.91 21.44
C ALA A 12 13.75 13.33 21.01
N LEU A 13 13.38 14.61 21.17
CA LEU A 13 12.10 15.15 20.70
C LEU A 13 11.95 15.01 19.18
N LEU A 14 13.00 15.33 18.41
CA LEU A 14 12.97 15.15 16.95
C LEU A 14 12.79 13.70 16.55
N ILE A 15 13.47 12.76 17.24
CA ILE A 15 13.32 11.33 17.00
C ILE A 15 11.88 10.88 17.33
N VAL A 16 11.30 11.33 18.44
CA VAL A 16 9.91 10.99 18.79
C VAL A 16 8.96 11.51 17.72
N LEU A 17 9.07 12.78 17.32
CA LEU A 17 8.21 13.37 16.28
C LEU A 17 8.32 12.62 14.95
N PHE A 18 9.55 12.32 14.51
CA PHE A 18 9.80 11.55 13.30
C PHE A 18 9.15 10.17 13.34
N ASN A 19 9.30 9.44 14.45
CA ASN A 19 8.71 8.11 14.61
C ASN A 19 7.17 8.17 14.72
N THR A 20 6.60 9.18 15.39
CA THR A 20 5.14 9.33 15.47
C THR A 20 4.51 9.55 14.10
N ASN A 21 5.17 10.30 13.21
CA ASN A 21 4.69 10.48 11.84
C ASN A 21 4.69 9.14 11.06
N ASN A 22 5.77 8.37 11.16
CA ASN A 22 5.86 7.06 10.50
C ASN A 22 4.82 6.06 11.03
N ILE A 23 4.59 6.05 12.34
CA ILE A 23 3.57 5.21 12.97
C ILE A 23 2.17 5.63 12.51
N PHE A 24 1.91 6.94 12.43
CA PHE A 24 0.64 7.45 11.95
C PHE A 24 0.35 7.01 10.51
N GLN A 25 1.32 7.17 9.60
CA GLN A 25 1.19 6.71 8.21
C GLN A 25 0.97 5.20 8.10
N TYR A 26 1.74 4.41 8.87
CA TYR A 26 1.55 2.96 8.92
C TYR A 26 0.14 2.57 9.39
N ILE A 27 -0.36 3.19 10.46
CA ILE A 27 -1.71 2.92 10.98
C ILE A 27 -2.78 3.37 9.97
N HIS A 28 -2.57 4.50 9.30
CA HIS A 28 -3.48 4.99 8.26
C HIS A 28 -3.61 3.96 7.12
N GLN A 29 -2.48 3.54 6.55
CA GLN A 29 -2.44 2.55 5.47
C GLN A 29 -2.99 1.17 5.89
N LEU A 30 -2.79 0.76 7.15
CA LEU A 30 -3.41 -0.46 7.66
C LEU A 30 -4.93 -0.39 7.79
N ARG A 31 -5.50 0.78 8.09
CA ARG A 31 -6.96 0.93 8.21
C ARG A 31 -7.65 0.79 6.86
N VAL A 32 -6.94 1.15 5.80
CA VAL A 32 -7.39 1.02 4.41
C VAL A 32 -7.54 -0.43 3.99
N LEU A 33 -6.72 -1.33 4.52
CA LEU A 33 -6.82 -2.75 4.19
C LEU A 33 -8.13 -3.35 4.74
N PRO A 34 -8.91 -4.04 3.90
CA PRO A 34 -10.02 -4.87 4.37
C PRO A 34 -9.54 -5.88 5.41
N SER A 35 -10.32 -6.08 6.47
CA SER A 35 -9.95 -6.97 7.58
C SER A 35 -9.66 -8.43 7.18
N ALA A 36 -10.23 -8.88 6.05
CA ALA A 36 -9.97 -10.18 5.44
C ALA A 36 -8.54 -10.30 4.85
N ILE A 37 -7.93 -9.20 4.40
CA ILE A 37 -6.58 -9.16 3.84
C ILE A 37 -5.59 -8.83 4.97
N LYS A 38 -5.09 -9.89 5.62
CA LYS A 38 -4.06 -9.74 6.66
C LYS A 38 -2.67 -9.56 6.05
N VAL A 39 -1.90 -8.64 6.63
CA VAL A 39 -0.51 -8.36 6.29
C VAL A 39 0.41 -8.62 7.47
N ALA A 40 1.68 -8.93 7.18
CA ALA A 40 2.71 -9.19 8.18
C ALA A 40 3.49 -7.91 8.54
N TYR A 41 4.02 -7.19 7.55
CA TYR A 41 4.83 -5.98 7.76
C TYR A 41 4.92 -5.13 6.48
N PRO A 42 5.25 -3.82 6.59
CA PRO A 42 5.47 -2.98 5.42
C PRO A 42 6.81 -3.32 4.75
N VAL A 43 6.79 -3.41 3.42
CA VAL A 43 7.98 -3.66 2.56
C VAL A 43 8.50 -2.35 2.00
N ALA A 44 7.60 -1.47 1.57
CA ALA A 44 7.92 -0.13 1.08
C ALA A 44 6.73 0.78 1.35
N MET A 45 6.99 2.03 1.69
CA MET A 45 5.97 3.07 1.83
C MET A 45 6.55 4.38 1.29
N GLY A 46 5.72 5.17 0.63
CA GLY A 46 6.07 6.50 0.15
C GLY A 46 4.84 7.39 0.19
N THR A 47 5.07 8.64 0.55
CA THR A 47 4.10 9.72 0.47
C THR A 47 4.81 10.87 -0.23
N GLU A 48 4.13 11.47 -1.20
CA GLU A 48 4.53 12.73 -1.79
C GLU A 48 3.27 13.57 -1.92
N GLY A 49 3.35 14.84 -1.52
CA GLY A 49 2.19 15.72 -1.60
C GLY A 49 2.37 16.98 -0.79
N ASP A 50 1.52 17.96 -1.07
CA ASP A 50 1.36 19.17 -0.29
C ASP A 50 0.04 19.14 0.49
N LEU A 51 -0.52 20.31 0.82
CA LEU A 51 -1.78 20.38 1.57
C LEU A 51 -3.01 20.06 0.70
N TRP A 52 -2.88 19.97 -0.63
CA TRP A 52 -3.99 19.95 -1.58
C TRP A 52 -3.93 18.81 -2.60
N ASP A 53 -2.73 18.35 -2.94
CA ASP A 53 -2.51 17.27 -3.90
C ASP A 53 -1.46 16.33 -3.32
N GLY A 54 -1.78 15.04 -3.29
CA GLY A 54 -0.86 14.04 -2.78
C GLY A 54 -1.20 12.62 -3.20
N CYS A 55 -0.20 11.79 -2.99
CA CYS A 55 -0.21 10.42 -3.42
C CYS A 55 0.58 9.58 -2.43
N ASP A 56 -0.08 8.53 -1.96
CA ASP A 56 0.48 7.57 -1.04
C ASP A 56 0.57 6.21 -1.71
N VAL A 57 1.69 5.54 -1.50
CA VAL A 57 1.87 4.15 -1.94
C VAL A 57 2.41 3.32 -0.78
N ALA A 58 1.77 2.19 -0.53
CA ALA A 58 2.21 1.24 0.47
C ALA A 58 2.25 -0.18 -0.12
N VAL A 59 3.38 -0.86 0.08
CA VAL A 59 3.57 -2.28 -0.24
C VAL A 59 3.71 -3.02 1.08
N PHE A 60 2.83 -3.97 1.33
CA PHE A 60 2.86 -4.83 2.50
C PHE A 60 3.17 -6.27 2.10
N LYS A 61 3.91 -6.96 2.98
CA LYS A 61 4.01 -8.41 2.93
C LYS A 61 2.69 -9.01 3.40
N LEU A 62 2.05 -9.86 2.60
CA LEU A 62 0.86 -10.60 3.01
C LEU A 62 1.19 -11.60 4.11
N ALA A 63 0.24 -11.78 5.04
CA ALA A 63 0.30 -12.89 5.98
C ALA A 63 0.09 -14.22 5.24
N GLU A 64 0.74 -15.28 5.68
CA GLU A 64 0.61 -16.63 5.09
C GLU A 64 -0.85 -17.11 5.06
N SER A 65 -1.64 -16.75 6.07
CA SER A 65 -3.07 -17.08 6.12
C SER A 65 -3.84 -16.47 4.95
N THR A 66 -3.51 -15.24 4.56
CA THR A 66 -4.17 -14.54 3.45
C THR A 66 -3.79 -15.20 2.13
N ILE A 67 -2.50 -15.50 1.93
CA ILE A 67 -2.00 -16.19 0.74
C ILE A 67 -2.71 -17.55 0.59
N LYS A 68 -2.70 -18.36 1.65
CA LYS A 68 -3.35 -19.68 1.65
C LYS A 68 -4.84 -19.62 1.34
N ASN A 69 -5.55 -18.63 1.89
CA ASN A 69 -6.98 -18.45 1.62
C ASN A 69 -7.22 -18.10 0.15
N ILE A 70 -6.40 -17.21 -0.43
CA ILE A 70 -6.49 -16.85 -1.85
C ILE A 70 -6.15 -18.04 -2.74
N GLU A 71 -5.10 -18.81 -2.44
CA GLU A 71 -4.74 -20.01 -3.20
C GLU A 71 -5.86 -21.07 -3.18
N THR A 72 -6.59 -21.17 -2.06
CA THR A 72 -7.68 -22.14 -1.90
C THR A 72 -8.97 -21.68 -2.59
N GLN A 73 -9.30 -20.40 -2.51
CA GLN A 73 -10.62 -19.88 -2.94
C GLN A 73 -10.56 -19.13 -4.28
N GLY A 74 -9.36 -18.76 -4.75
CA GLY A 74 -9.15 -17.91 -5.91
C GLY A 74 -9.87 -16.57 -5.76
N ILE A 75 -10.51 -16.13 -6.84
CA ILE A 75 -11.25 -14.86 -6.85
C ILE A 75 -12.41 -14.82 -5.84
N LYS A 76 -12.99 -15.98 -5.46
CA LYS A 76 -14.10 -16.03 -4.49
C LYS A 76 -13.71 -15.58 -3.09
N PHE A 77 -12.42 -15.61 -2.74
CA PHE A 77 -11.93 -15.02 -1.51
C PHE A 77 -12.41 -13.57 -1.38
N PHE A 78 -12.40 -12.84 -2.50
CA PHE A 78 -12.70 -11.42 -2.56
C PHE A 78 -14.21 -11.10 -2.52
N ASP A 79 -15.09 -12.09 -2.70
CA ASP A 79 -16.54 -11.91 -2.53
C ASP A 79 -16.90 -11.50 -1.09
N SER A 80 -16.07 -11.91 -0.12
CA SER A 80 -16.19 -11.58 1.31
C SER A 80 -15.39 -10.35 1.74
N VAL A 81 -14.59 -9.78 0.83
CA VAL A 81 -13.69 -8.66 1.13
C VAL A 81 -14.46 -7.36 1.00
N VAL A 82 -15.08 -6.96 2.10
CA VAL A 82 -15.73 -5.65 2.25
C VAL A 82 -14.74 -4.68 2.89
N GLY A 83 -14.66 -3.45 2.37
CA GLY A 83 -13.82 -2.39 2.93
C GLY A 83 -14.25 -1.99 4.34
N ASN A 84 -13.33 -1.39 5.10
CA ASN A 84 -13.65 -0.83 6.40
C ASN A 84 -14.15 0.62 6.24
N GLY A 85 -15.47 0.84 6.15
CA GLY A 85 -16.06 2.18 6.18
C GLY A 85 -16.11 2.89 4.81
N TYR A 86 -15.43 4.03 4.67
CA TYR A 86 -15.47 4.89 3.46
C TYR A 86 -14.81 4.26 2.22
N GLU A 87 -14.05 3.18 2.40
CA GLU A 87 -13.15 2.61 1.39
C GLU A 87 -13.64 1.24 0.91
N ASN A 88 -14.90 1.16 0.47
CA ASN A 88 -15.43 -0.07 -0.10
C ASN A 88 -14.75 -0.38 -1.44
N TYR A 89 -13.82 -1.34 -1.41
CA TYR A 89 -13.26 -1.96 -2.60
C TYR A 89 -14.30 -2.87 -3.25
N ASN A 90 -14.79 -2.44 -4.42
CA ASN A 90 -15.80 -3.18 -5.16
C ASN A 90 -15.23 -3.65 -6.50
N GLY A 91 -15.86 -4.68 -7.08
CA GLY A 91 -15.57 -5.09 -8.44
C GLY A 91 -14.18 -5.72 -8.61
N TRP A 92 -13.79 -6.59 -7.67
CA TRP A 92 -12.56 -7.35 -7.73
C TRP A 92 -12.41 -8.06 -9.08
N LYS A 93 -11.26 -7.90 -9.72
CA LYS A 93 -10.90 -8.51 -11.00
C LYS A 93 -9.58 -9.23 -10.87
N GLU A 94 -9.46 -10.37 -11.54
CA GLU A 94 -8.18 -11.04 -11.72
C GLU A 94 -7.45 -10.42 -12.91
N THR A 95 -6.13 -10.30 -12.79
CA THR A 95 -5.26 -9.89 -13.88
C THR A 95 -5.26 -10.90 -15.03
N PRO A 96 -4.94 -10.51 -16.28
CA PRO A 96 -4.47 -9.20 -16.69
C PRO A 96 -5.59 -8.17 -16.82
N THR A 97 -5.50 -7.13 -16.00
CA THR A 97 -6.23 -5.87 -16.15
C THR A 97 -5.20 -4.77 -16.09
N LEU A 98 -5.19 -3.83 -17.04
CA LEU A 98 -4.30 -2.68 -16.96
C LEU A 98 -4.67 -1.87 -15.72
N PRO A 99 -3.79 -1.77 -14.70
CA PRO A 99 -4.06 -0.94 -13.55
C PRO A 99 -4.16 0.53 -13.98
N ILE A 100 -4.95 1.36 -13.30
CA ILE A 100 -5.13 2.77 -13.68
C ILE A 100 -3.78 3.51 -13.59
N TRP A 101 -2.93 3.18 -12.62
CA TRP A 101 -1.56 3.73 -12.54
C TRP A 101 -0.67 3.44 -13.76
N LYS A 102 -0.93 2.38 -14.54
CA LYS A 102 -0.24 2.14 -15.83
C LYS A 102 -0.90 2.82 -17.02
N ILE A 103 -2.18 3.21 -16.89
CA ILE A 103 -2.90 3.99 -17.91
C ILE A 103 -2.36 5.43 -17.92
N ASN A 104 -2.01 5.97 -16.74
CA ASN A 104 -1.41 7.30 -16.58
C ASN A 104 0.11 7.26 -16.71
N ARG A 105 0.62 7.12 -17.94
CA ARG A 105 2.05 7.34 -18.24
C ARG A 105 2.30 8.85 -18.38
N GLY A 106 2.68 9.53 -17.30
CA GLY A 106 2.94 10.97 -17.31
C GLY A 106 3.31 11.53 -15.93
N GLU A 107 3.17 12.86 -15.77
CA GLU A 107 3.35 13.51 -14.46
C GLU A 107 2.38 12.98 -13.41
N ASP A 108 1.23 12.45 -13.84
CA ASP A 108 0.14 11.85 -13.06
C ASP A 108 0.35 10.36 -12.72
N ASN A 109 1.58 9.84 -12.83
CA ASN A 109 1.86 8.46 -12.44
C ASN A 109 1.91 8.36 -10.90
N PRO A 110 0.95 7.68 -10.25
CA PRO A 110 0.88 7.57 -8.78
C PRO A 110 2.12 6.91 -8.17
N THR A 111 2.89 6.15 -8.96
CA THR A 111 4.11 5.50 -8.48
C THR A 111 5.29 6.48 -8.34
N ARG A 112 5.19 7.73 -8.81
CA ARG A 112 6.24 8.75 -8.58
C ARG A 112 6.44 9.03 -7.09
N CYS A 113 5.35 8.95 -6.35
CA CYS A 113 5.23 9.22 -4.92
C CYS A 113 5.73 8.06 -4.07
N ALA A 114 5.91 6.91 -4.70
CA ALA A 114 6.40 5.72 -4.06
C ALA A 114 7.92 5.77 -3.97
N VAL A 115 8.47 5.76 -2.75
CA VAL A 115 9.87 5.39 -2.52
C VAL A 115 10.01 3.87 -2.70
N ILE A 116 9.72 3.39 -3.92
CA ILE A 116 9.80 2.00 -4.33
C ILE A 116 11.00 1.85 -5.26
N SER A 117 11.86 0.88 -4.98
CA SER A 117 12.98 0.59 -5.88
C SER A 117 12.47 0.15 -7.26
N ALA A 118 13.16 0.56 -8.32
CA ALA A 118 12.81 0.16 -9.68
C ALA A 118 12.68 -1.37 -9.81
N THR A 119 13.52 -2.12 -9.09
CA THR A 119 13.44 -3.59 -9.03
C THR A 119 12.13 -4.10 -8.44
N LEU A 120 11.65 -3.52 -7.34
CA LEU A 120 10.38 -3.91 -6.72
C LEU A 120 9.20 -3.53 -7.63
N LEU A 121 9.23 -2.33 -8.20
CA LEU A 121 8.22 -1.88 -9.15
C LEU A 121 8.14 -2.79 -10.37
N ASN A 122 9.27 -3.21 -10.94
CA ASN A 122 9.32 -4.13 -12.07
C ASN A 122 8.73 -5.50 -11.71
N LYS A 123 9.04 -6.05 -10.53
CA LYS A 123 8.46 -7.31 -10.06
C LYS A 123 6.94 -7.24 -9.95
N ILE A 124 6.42 -6.18 -9.33
CA ILE A 124 4.98 -5.91 -9.23
C ILE A 124 4.38 -5.80 -10.63
N THR A 125 5.01 -4.99 -11.49
CA THR A 125 4.62 -4.74 -12.88
C THR A 125 4.51 -6.02 -13.68
N GLU A 126 5.49 -6.92 -13.58
CA GLU A 126 5.52 -8.21 -14.27
C GLU A 126 4.43 -9.14 -13.74
N ALA A 127 4.27 -9.21 -12.42
CA ALA A 127 3.27 -10.08 -11.79
C ALA A 127 1.84 -9.71 -12.18
N VAL A 128 1.50 -8.41 -12.24
CA VAL A 128 0.15 -7.95 -12.63
C VAL A 128 -0.14 -8.09 -14.14
N MET A 129 0.89 -8.34 -14.97
CA MET A 129 0.70 -8.65 -16.39
C MET A 129 0.37 -10.13 -16.63
N GLN A 130 0.53 -10.97 -15.60
CA GLN A 130 0.19 -12.39 -15.63
C GLN A 130 -1.14 -12.62 -14.89
N LYS A 131 -1.73 -13.81 -15.04
CA LYS A 131 -2.88 -14.21 -14.21
C LYS A 131 -2.47 -14.45 -12.75
N GLY A 132 -3.42 -14.33 -11.83
CA GLY A 132 -3.24 -14.66 -10.42
C GLY A 132 -2.98 -13.48 -9.48
N ALA A 133 -2.99 -12.24 -9.97
CA ALA A 133 -3.11 -11.07 -9.11
C ALA A 133 -4.56 -10.56 -9.15
N TYR A 134 -4.96 -9.87 -8.09
CA TYR A 134 -6.33 -9.40 -7.91
C TYR A 134 -6.33 -7.91 -7.64
N TYR A 135 -7.27 -7.20 -8.23
CA TYR A 135 -7.36 -5.75 -8.19
C TYR A 135 -8.79 -5.31 -7.85
N ALA A 136 -8.90 -4.32 -6.98
CA ALA A 136 -10.11 -3.53 -6.80
C ALA A 136 -9.74 -2.06 -6.59
N SER A 137 -10.68 -1.18 -6.91
CA SER A 137 -10.52 0.26 -6.69
C SER A 137 -11.79 0.88 -6.15
N ASN A 138 -11.62 2.06 -5.57
CA ASN A 138 -12.69 2.99 -5.24
C ASN A 138 -12.37 4.35 -5.88
N ALA A 139 -13.09 5.41 -5.50
CA ALA A 139 -12.94 6.74 -6.09
C ALA A 139 -11.55 7.38 -5.88
N ARG A 140 -10.74 6.90 -4.93
CA ARG A 140 -9.43 7.48 -4.57
C ARG A 140 -8.29 6.46 -4.54
N MET A 141 -8.61 5.20 -4.24
CA MET A 141 -7.63 4.19 -3.93
C MET A 141 -7.70 2.99 -4.86
N GLU A 142 -6.54 2.41 -5.12
CA GLU A 142 -6.36 1.12 -5.75
C GLU A 142 -5.72 0.14 -4.76
N LEU A 143 -6.27 -1.07 -4.69
CA LEU A 143 -5.71 -2.17 -3.92
C LEU A 143 -5.43 -3.34 -4.86
N MET A 144 -4.16 -3.73 -4.91
CA MET A 144 -3.72 -4.94 -5.61
C MET A 144 -3.26 -5.98 -4.60
N VAL A 145 -3.65 -7.22 -4.81
CA VAL A 145 -3.20 -8.38 -4.04
C VAL A 145 -2.49 -9.33 -5.00
N ILE A 146 -1.21 -9.60 -4.73
CA ILE A 146 -0.30 -10.34 -5.61
C ILE A 146 0.25 -11.55 -4.82
N PRO A 147 -0.49 -12.67 -4.75
CA PRO A 147 -0.11 -13.86 -3.98
C PRO A 147 1.25 -14.43 -4.37
N VAL A 148 1.60 -14.46 -5.66
CA VAL A 148 2.88 -15.00 -6.14
C VAL A 148 4.11 -14.27 -5.59
N LEU A 149 3.97 -12.96 -5.30
CA LEU A 149 4.99 -12.17 -4.60
C LEU A 149 4.75 -12.13 -3.08
N GLY A 150 3.56 -12.52 -2.65
CA GLY A 150 3.05 -12.37 -1.30
C GLY A 150 2.93 -10.91 -0.90
N PHE A 151 2.43 -10.05 -1.79
CA PHE A 151 2.29 -8.61 -1.55
C PHE A 151 0.85 -8.11 -1.64
N ALA A 152 0.51 -7.13 -0.81
CA ALA A 152 -0.60 -6.21 -1.02
C ALA A 152 -0.01 -4.83 -1.36
N VAL A 153 -0.55 -4.17 -2.37
CA VAL A 153 -0.10 -2.86 -2.84
C VAL A 153 -1.29 -1.92 -2.81
N ILE A 154 -1.17 -0.85 -2.04
CA ILE A 154 -2.13 0.24 -1.92
C ILE A 154 -1.56 1.44 -2.66
N ILE A 155 -2.39 2.07 -3.46
CA ILE A 155 -2.12 3.35 -4.09
C ILE A 155 -3.31 4.25 -3.76
N ASP A 156 -3.06 5.39 -3.13
CA ASP A 156 -4.06 6.42 -2.84
C ASP A 156 -3.65 7.69 -3.57
N VAL A 157 -4.60 8.32 -4.25
CA VAL A 157 -4.41 9.57 -5.00
C VAL A 157 -5.51 10.53 -4.56
N TYR A 158 -5.14 11.69 -3.99
CA TYR A 158 -6.09 12.64 -3.41
C TYR A 158 -5.83 14.09 -3.78
#